data_AF-A0A7C3QAG1-F1
#
_entry.id   AF-A0A7C3QAG1-F1
#
_cell.length_a   1.000
_cell.length_b   1.000
_cell.length_c   1.000
_cell.angle_alpha   90.00
_cell.angle_beta   90.00
_cell.angle_gamma   90.00
#
_symmetry.space_group_name_H-M   'P 1'
#
loop_
_entity.id
_entity.type
_entity.pdbx_description
1 polymer ?
#
loop_
_entity_poly.entity_id
_entity_poly.type
_entity_poly.pdbx_seq_one_letter_code
_entity_poly.pdbx_strand_id
1 'polypeptide(L)'
;MRTMGIKKQGFTLFELIVAILVLAMVSVMLYSVLNVGIKFSAQGSRRILSMERQYGLLNLLKSQISSAVYDYNTRKLLISSDGDIFRLVTRNPYIYEDAGIVLAIYRYDSSEQAIYYTEKRDYYNTDYPYDKYVPDFDEMTILSRNVSSFAVNYDQDTGPEVDITYEGQDYSIVPKCADDKALSKLQENAE
;
A
#
# COMPACT_ATOMS: atom_id res chain seq x y z
N MET A 1 60.49 -18.05 56.12
CA MET A 1 59.57 -17.16 55.38
C MET A 1 60.10 -17.03 53.96
N ARG A 2 59.54 -17.77 52.99
CA ARG A 2 60.00 -17.76 51.58
C ARG A 2 59.37 -16.55 50.88
N THR A 3 60.17 -15.55 50.53
CA THR A 3 59.73 -14.46 49.66
C THR A 3 59.61 -15.00 48.23
N MET A 4 58.37 -15.23 47.81
CA MET A 4 58.03 -15.63 46.45
C MET A 4 58.27 -14.42 45.54
N GLY A 5 59.43 -14.42 44.86
CA GLY A 5 59.77 -13.40 43.88
C GLY A 5 58.77 -13.43 42.73
N ILE A 6 57.92 -12.41 42.64
CA ILE A 6 57.04 -12.19 41.50
C ILE A 6 57.94 -11.85 40.31
N LYS A 7 58.15 -12.80 39.39
CA LYS A 7 58.83 -12.54 38.11
C LYS A 7 58.00 -11.51 37.35
N LYS A 8 58.46 -10.25 37.31
CA LYS A 8 57.98 -9.26 36.35
C LYS A 8 58.50 -9.65 34.96
N GLN A 9 57.74 -10.45 34.22
CA GLN A 9 57.99 -10.66 32.79
C GLN A 9 57.66 -9.36 32.06
N GLY A 10 58.69 -8.71 31.49
CA GLY A 10 58.51 -7.57 30.61
C GLY A 10 57.96 -8.04 29.27
N PHE A 11 56.91 -7.37 28.79
CA PHE A 11 56.31 -7.65 27.48
C PHE A 11 57.31 -7.31 26.38
N THR A 12 57.53 -8.24 25.45
CA THR A 12 58.42 -7.95 24.31
C THR A 12 57.70 -7.04 23.31
N LEU A 13 58.44 -6.13 22.68
CA LEU A 13 57.88 -5.23 21.66
C LEU A 13 57.28 -6.02 20.48
N PHE A 14 57.80 -7.22 20.24
CA PHE A 14 57.26 -8.18 19.28
C PHE A 14 55.88 -8.71 19.68
N GLU A 15 55.70 -9.16 20.93
CA GLU A 15 54.37 -9.58 21.41
C GLU A 15 53.34 -8.45 21.34
N LEU A 16 53.74 -7.21 21.59
CA LEU A 16 52.85 -6.05 21.46
C LEU A 16 52.37 -5.86 20.01
N ILE A 17 53.30 -5.94 19.04
CA ILE A 17 52.97 -5.82 17.61
C ILE A 17 52.07 -6.96 17.16
N VAL A 18 52.36 -8.20 17.59
CA VAL A 18 51.54 -9.37 17.29
C VAL A 18 50.13 -9.20 17.89
N ALA A 19 50.01 -8.74 19.14
CA ALA A 19 48.73 -8.49 19.77
C ALA A 19 47.90 -7.42 19.02
N ILE A 20 48.53 -6.34 18.58
CA ILE A 20 47.86 -5.28 17.79
C ILE A 20 47.41 -5.82 16.42
N LEU A 21 48.24 -6.64 15.76
CA LEU A 21 47.89 -7.27 14.48
C LEU A 21 46.67 -8.19 14.61
N VAL A 22 46.66 -9.03 15.65
CA VAL A 22 45.52 -9.91 15.93
C VAL A 22 44.27 -9.08 16.21
N LEU A 23 44.38 -8.02 17.03
CA LEU A 23 43.26 -7.14 17.34
C LEU A 23 42.70 -6.43 16.10
N ALA A 24 43.59 -5.94 15.22
CA ALA A 24 43.20 -5.30 13.97
C ALA A 24 42.47 -6.28 13.04
N MET A 25 42.97 -7.51 12.92
CA MET A 25 42.34 -8.55 12.11
C MET A 25 40.94 -8.91 12.62
N VAL A 26 40.80 -9.09 13.93
CA VAL A 26 39.50 -9.37 14.58
C VAL A 26 38.55 -8.19 14.38
N SER A 27 39.03 -6.96 14.51
CA SER A 27 38.22 -5.75 14.34
C SER A 27 37.72 -5.59 12.90
N VAL A 28 38.55 -5.89 11.90
CA VAL A 28 38.14 -5.88 10.48
C VAL A 28 37.10 -6.97 10.20
N MET A 29 37.29 -8.18 10.76
CA MET A 29 36.31 -9.26 10.63
C MET A 29 34.96 -8.88 11.24
N LEU A 30 34.96 -8.33 12.46
CA LEU A 30 33.74 -7.86 13.13
C LEU A 30 33.05 -6.76 12.32
N TYR A 31 33.81 -5.78 11.82
CA TYR A 31 33.27 -4.71 10.99
C TYR A 31 32.63 -5.24 9.69
N SER A 32 33.27 -6.21 9.04
CA SER A 32 32.76 -6.84 7.83
C SER A 32 31.41 -7.53 8.07
N VAL A 33 31.32 -8.34 9.13
CA VAL A 33 30.08 -9.04 9.50
C VAL A 33 28.96 -8.05 9.86
N LEU A 34 29.27 -7.02 10.64
CA LEU A 34 28.32 -5.96 10.99
C LEU A 34 27.79 -5.22 9.75
N ASN A 35 28.67 -4.83 8.84
CA ASN A 35 28.29 -4.12 7.62
C ASN A 35 27.40 -4.96 6.71
N VAL A 36 27.69 -6.27 6.59
CA VAL A 36 26.85 -7.21 5.86
C VAL A 36 25.48 -7.35 6.53
N GLY A 37 25.44 -7.52 7.84
CA GLY A 37 24.18 -7.60 8.61
C GLY A 37 23.31 -6.35 8.45
N ILE A 38 23.92 -5.15 8.51
CA ILE A 38 23.21 -3.87 8.31
C ILE A 38 22.62 -3.80 6.90
N LYS A 39 23.38 -4.18 5.87
CA LYS A 39 22.89 -4.16 4.47
C LYS A 39 21.72 -5.12 4.25
N PHE A 40 21.81 -6.34 4.77
CA PHE A 40 20.72 -7.31 4.68
C PHE A 40 19.48 -6.85 5.43
N SER A 41 19.65 -6.30 6.63
CA SER A 41 18.54 -5.74 7.40
C SER A 41 17.88 -4.57 6.66
N ALA A 42 18.66 -3.62 6.15
CA ALA A 42 18.14 -2.49 5.38
C ALA A 42 17.40 -2.95 4.10
N GLN A 43 17.92 -3.96 3.40
CA GLN A 43 17.25 -4.54 2.24
C GLN A 43 15.94 -5.23 2.63
N GLY A 44 15.93 -5.98 3.73
CA GLY A 44 14.73 -6.62 4.28
C GLY A 44 13.66 -5.59 4.65
N SER A 45 14.04 -4.54 5.38
CA SER A 45 13.12 -3.46 5.77
C SER A 45 12.50 -2.76 4.56
N ARG A 46 13.29 -2.49 3.51
CA ARG A 46 12.77 -1.87 2.27
C ARG A 46 11.71 -2.75 1.61
N ARG A 47 11.95 -4.07 1.55
CA ARG A 47 11.00 -5.03 0.97
C ARG A 47 9.72 -5.16 1.80
N ILE A 48 9.84 -5.14 3.12
CA ILE A 48 8.67 -5.17 4.03
C ILE A 48 7.82 -3.92 3.82
N LEU A 49 8.44 -2.74 3.79
CA LEU A 49 7.74 -1.47 3.58
C LEU A 49 7.02 -1.40 2.22
N SER A 50 7.62 -1.93 1.15
CA SER A 50 6.94 -1.97 -0.16
C SER A 50 5.72 -2.90 -0.15
N MET A 51 5.82 -4.06 0.51
CA MET A 51 4.70 -4.98 0.67
C MET A 51 3.59 -4.38 1.52
N GLU A 52 3.94 -3.71 2.62
CA GLU A 52 2.98 -3.04 3.51
C GLU A 52 2.19 -1.95 2.79
N ARG A 53 2.84 -1.15 1.93
CA ARG A 53 2.15 -0.15 1.10
C ARG A 53 1.17 -0.79 0.11
N GLN A 54 1.59 -1.86 -0.58
CA GLN A 54 0.72 -2.59 -1.49
C GLN A 54 -0.51 -3.15 -0.77
N TYR A 55 -0.31 -3.87 0.33
CA TYR A 55 -1.43 -4.43 1.10
C TYR A 55 -2.29 -3.35 1.74
N GLY A 56 -1.70 -2.21 2.14
CA GLY A 56 -2.44 -1.07 2.68
C GLY A 56 -3.43 -0.49 1.69
N LEU A 57 -2.99 -0.21 0.46
CA LEU A 57 -3.86 0.30 -0.61
C LEU A 57 -4.96 -0.70 -0.97
N LEU A 58 -4.60 -1.98 -1.17
CA LEU A 58 -5.58 -3.02 -1.50
C LEU A 58 -6.61 -3.22 -0.38
N ASN A 59 -6.20 -3.17 0.88
CA ASN A 59 -7.11 -3.25 2.02
C ASN A 59 -8.04 -2.02 2.09
N LEU A 60 -7.52 -0.82 1.80
CA LEU A 60 -8.33 0.40 1.73
C LEU A 60 -9.41 0.25 0.64
N LEU A 61 -9.01 -0.06 -0.59
CA LEU A 61 -9.93 -0.29 -1.71
C LEU A 61 -10.96 -1.37 -1.37
N LYS A 62 -10.50 -2.51 -0.83
CA LYS A 62 -11.39 -3.60 -0.41
C LYS A 62 -12.40 -3.14 0.62
N SER A 63 -11.98 -2.40 1.64
CA SER A 63 -12.86 -1.91 2.69
C SER A 63 -13.91 -0.95 2.14
N GLN A 64 -13.50 -0.03 1.26
CA GLN A 64 -14.41 0.93 0.66
C GLN A 64 -15.37 0.31 -0.35
N ILE A 65 -14.89 -0.56 -1.24
CA ILE A 65 -15.73 -1.30 -2.20
C ILE A 65 -16.71 -2.20 -1.46
N SER A 66 -16.27 -2.90 -0.41
CA SER A 66 -17.15 -3.72 0.43
C SER A 66 -18.25 -2.89 1.11
N SER A 67 -17.99 -1.60 1.34
CA SER A 67 -18.89 -0.66 2.01
C SER A 67 -19.57 0.31 1.03
N ALA A 68 -19.55 -0.03 -0.27
CA ALA A 68 -20.18 0.75 -1.31
C ALA A 68 -21.69 0.89 -1.05
N VAL A 69 -22.26 2.01 -1.46
CA VAL A 69 -23.69 2.28 -1.31
C VAL A 69 -24.44 1.72 -2.51
N TYR A 70 -25.46 0.91 -2.23
CA TYR A 70 -26.47 0.50 -3.21
C TYR A 70 -27.65 1.47 -3.14
N ASP A 71 -27.99 2.09 -4.27
CA ASP A 71 -29.17 2.94 -4.37
C ASP A 71 -30.39 2.10 -4.75
N TYR A 72 -31.35 2.01 -3.82
CA TYR A 72 -32.59 1.24 -4.01
C TYR A 72 -33.54 1.86 -5.05
N ASN A 73 -33.45 3.16 -5.31
CA ASN A 73 -34.31 3.84 -6.29
C ASN A 73 -33.88 3.52 -7.71
N THR A 74 -32.57 3.63 -7.96
CA THR A 74 -31.97 3.33 -9.28
C THR A 74 -31.61 1.86 -9.46
N ARG A 75 -31.59 1.07 -8.38
CA ARG A 75 -31.17 -0.34 -8.32
C ARG A 75 -29.76 -0.57 -8.83
N LYS A 76 -28.85 0.36 -8.50
CA LYS A 76 -27.46 0.35 -8.94
C LYS A 76 -26.51 0.53 -7.76
N LEU A 77 -25.34 -0.08 -7.87
CA LEU A 77 -24.21 0.27 -7.03
C LEU A 77 -23.68 1.64 -7.46
N LEU A 78 -23.44 2.51 -6.48
CA LEU A 78 -22.88 3.84 -6.72
C LEU A 78 -21.36 3.75 -6.89
N ILE A 79 -20.95 3.01 -7.92
CA ILE A 79 -19.57 2.80 -8.34
C ILE A 79 -19.49 3.19 -9.82
N SER A 80 -18.45 3.91 -10.21
CA SER A 80 -18.14 4.21 -11.60
C SER A 80 -16.63 4.15 -11.84
N SER A 81 -16.28 3.72 -13.04
CA SER A 81 -14.91 3.74 -13.54
C SER A 81 -14.91 4.38 -14.93
N ASP A 82 -13.97 5.29 -15.15
CA ASP A 82 -13.75 5.92 -16.46
C ASP A 82 -12.25 6.16 -16.64
N GLY A 83 -11.62 5.31 -17.46
CA GLY A 83 -10.20 5.40 -17.79
C GLY A 83 -9.29 5.31 -16.56
N ASP A 84 -8.64 6.44 -16.23
CA ASP A 84 -7.73 6.57 -15.10
C ASP A 84 -8.43 6.88 -13.78
N ILE A 85 -9.75 7.07 -13.78
CA ILE A 85 -10.52 7.53 -12.62
C ILE A 85 -11.50 6.47 -12.16
N PHE A 86 -11.45 6.20 -10.86
CA PHE A 86 -12.39 5.32 -10.17
C PHE A 86 -13.11 6.08 -9.07
N ARG A 87 -14.43 5.94 -9.02
CA ARG A 87 -15.29 6.67 -8.09
C ARG A 87 -16.22 5.69 -7.41
N LEU A 88 -16.39 5.85 -6.11
CA LEU A 88 -17.41 5.12 -5.37
C LEU A 88 -18.00 5.95 -4.25
N VAL A 89 -19.29 5.76 -4.02
CA VAL A 89 -19.94 6.25 -2.80
C VAL A 89 -19.81 5.17 -1.74
N THR A 90 -19.13 5.48 -0.64
CA THR A 90 -18.79 4.51 0.41
C THR A 90 -19.22 5.00 1.79
N ARG A 91 -19.59 4.05 2.65
CA ARG A 91 -19.84 4.28 4.09
C ARG A 91 -18.58 4.18 4.94
N ASN A 92 -17.43 3.92 4.32
CA ASN A 92 -16.15 3.78 4.98
C ASN A 92 -15.18 4.87 4.50
N PRO A 93 -15.38 6.13 4.92
CA PRO A 93 -14.46 7.21 4.60
C PRO A 93 -13.06 6.96 5.17
N TYR A 94 -12.05 7.51 4.51
CA TYR A 94 -10.65 7.45 4.89
C TYR A 94 -10.10 8.82 5.33
N ILE A 95 -10.46 9.90 4.64
CA ILE A 95 -10.06 11.27 5.02
C ILE A 95 -11.02 11.82 6.08
N TYR A 96 -12.32 11.65 5.89
CA TYR A 96 -13.35 12.21 6.78
C TYR A 96 -14.06 11.12 7.58
N GLU A 97 -13.37 10.53 8.57
CA GLU A 97 -13.88 9.38 9.36
C GLU A 97 -15.31 9.59 9.93
N ASP A 98 -15.64 10.82 10.34
CA ASP A 98 -16.95 11.16 10.94
C ASP A 98 -18.05 11.54 9.91
N ALA A 99 -17.75 11.55 8.61
CA ALA A 99 -18.70 12.02 7.59
C ALA A 99 -19.83 11.02 7.28
N GLY A 100 -19.69 9.76 7.69
CA GLY A 100 -20.68 8.71 7.46
C GLY A 100 -20.67 8.19 6.02
N ILE A 101 -21.08 8.99 5.03
CA ILE A 101 -21.09 8.63 3.60
C ILE A 101 -20.30 9.67 2.82
N VAL A 102 -19.39 9.21 1.96
CA VAL A 102 -18.56 10.09 1.11
C VAL A 102 -18.49 9.57 -0.33
N LEU A 103 -18.26 10.49 -1.26
CA LEU A 103 -17.78 10.17 -2.60
C LEU A 103 -16.26 10.07 -2.56
N ALA A 104 -15.74 8.85 -2.63
CA ALA A 104 -14.32 8.55 -2.73
C ALA A 104 -13.90 8.50 -4.20
N ILE A 105 -12.80 9.18 -4.54
CA ILE A 105 -12.32 9.32 -5.92
C ILE A 105 -10.84 8.98 -5.95
N TYR A 106 -10.50 8.00 -6.78
CA TYR A 106 -9.15 7.56 -7.08
C TYR A 106 -8.79 7.96 -8.50
N ARG A 107 -7.55 8.39 -8.70
CA ARG A 107 -7.04 8.71 -10.04
C ARG A 107 -5.60 8.25 -10.21
N TYR A 108 -5.28 7.64 -11.34
CA TYR A 108 -3.91 7.22 -11.67
C TYR A 108 -3.26 8.21 -12.63
N ASP A 109 -2.10 8.75 -12.25
CA ASP A 109 -1.24 9.47 -13.18
C ASP A 109 -0.09 8.58 -13.64
N SER A 110 -0.15 8.14 -14.90
CA SER A 110 0.89 7.32 -15.52
C SER A 110 2.21 8.06 -15.76
N SER A 111 2.18 9.39 -15.88
CA SER A 111 3.37 10.22 -16.09
C SER A 111 4.18 10.39 -14.80
N GLU A 112 3.47 10.54 -13.67
CA GLU A 112 4.08 10.64 -12.35
C GLU A 112 4.21 9.30 -11.61
N GLN A 113 3.63 8.23 -12.17
CA GLN A 113 3.53 6.91 -11.54
C GLN A 113 2.95 7.02 -10.11
N ALA A 114 1.84 7.76 -10.00
CA ALA A 114 1.25 8.12 -8.71
C ALA A 114 -0.26 7.87 -8.68
N ILE A 115 -0.75 7.41 -7.54
CA ILE A 115 -2.17 7.27 -7.26
C ILE A 115 -2.60 8.43 -6.39
N TYR A 116 -3.56 9.18 -6.90
CA TYR A 116 -4.20 10.31 -6.25
C TYR A 116 -5.55 9.90 -5.66
N TYR A 117 -5.94 10.54 -4.57
CA TYR A 117 -7.16 10.28 -3.84
C TYR A 117 -7.78 11.53 -3.24
N THR A 118 -9.10 11.62 -3.28
CA THR A 118 -9.84 12.66 -2.57
C THR A 118 -11.22 12.15 -2.18
N GLU A 119 -11.84 12.88 -1.26
CA GLU A 119 -13.21 12.62 -0.78
C GLU A 119 -14.04 13.89 -0.86
N LYS A 120 -15.31 13.75 -1.25
CA LYS A 120 -16.32 14.80 -1.08
C LYS A 120 -17.38 14.32 -0.08
N ARG A 121 -17.60 15.11 0.97
CA ARG A 121 -18.52 14.78 2.08
C ARG A 121 -19.99 14.83 1.68
N ASP A 122 -20.34 15.74 0.78
CA ASP A 122 -21.74 15.96 0.40
C ASP A 122 -22.05 15.27 -0.93
N TYR A 123 -21.99 13.93 -0.96
CA TYR A 123 -22.18 13.18 -2.23
C TYR A 123 -23.51 13.50 -2.95
N TYR A 124 -24.52 13.95 -2.21
CA TYR A 124 -25.82 14.37 -2.74
C TYR A 124 -25.76 15.68 -3.54
N ASN A 125 -24.64 16.40 -3.53
CA ASN A 125 -24.51 17.65 -4.26
C ASN A 125 -24.48 17.41 -5.77
N THR A 126 -25.33 18.14 -6.49
CA THR A 126 -25.43 18.10 -7.95
C THR A 126 -24.23 18.72 -8.67
N ASP A 127 -23.42 19.52 -7.98
CA ASP A 127 -22.24 20.18 -8.56
C ASP A 127 -21.13 19.18 -8.93
N TYR A 128 -21.12 18.00 -8.28
CA TYR A 128 -20.16 16.94 -8.52
C TYR A 128 -20.84 15.56 -8.56
N PRO A 129 -21.55 15.25 -9.65
CA PRO A 129 -22.24 13.96 -9.79
C PRO A 129 -21.25 12.79 -9.72
N TYR A 130 -21.63 11.74 -8.99
CA TYR A 130 -20.75 10.63 -8.62
C TYR A 130 -20.15 9.86 -9.82
N ASP A 131 -20.81 9.93 -10.99
CA ASP A 131 -20.46 9.20 -12.21
C ASP A 131 -19.64 10.03 -13.20
N LYS A 132 -19.51 11.36 -13.00
CA LYS A 132 -18.86 12.25 -13.99
C LYS A 132 -17.86 13.23 -13.41
N TYR A 133 -17.90 13.50 -12.11
CA TYR A 133 -17.02 14.50 -11.53
C TYR A 133 -15.54 14.10 -11.61
N VAL A 134 -14.70 14.99 -12.12
CA VAL A 134 -13.25 14.80 -12.23
C VAL A 134 -12.58 15.89 -11.41
N PRO A 135 -11.93 15.56 -10.27
CA PRO A 135 -11.14 16.53 -9.52
C PRO A 135 -9.82 16.82 -10.23
N ASP A 136 -9.35 18.06 -10.10
CA ASP A 136 -8.00 18.44 -10.50
C ASP A 136 -6.97 17.83 -9.53
N PHE A 137 -5.78 17.51 -10.03
CA PHE A 137 -4.75 16.80 -9.25
C PHE A 137 -4.25 17.60 -8.03
N ASP A 138 -4.34 18.93 -8.07
CA ASP A 138 -3.97 19.83 -6.98
C ASP A 138 -4.96 19.79 -5.79
N GLU A 139 -6.21 19.40 -6.04
CA GLU A 139 -7.22 19.13 -5.00
C GLU A 139 -7.11 17.72 -4.39
N MET A 140 -6.21 16.87 -4.91
CA MET A 140 -6.08 15.47 -4.51
C MET A 140 -4.86 15.23 -3.64
N THR A 141 -4.98 14.26 -2.74
CA THR A 141 -3.88 13.76 -1.91
C THR A 141 -3.23 12.56 -2.56
N ILE A 142 -1.90 12.48 -2.52
CA ILE A 142 -1.15 11.36 -3.09
C ILE A 142 -1.18 10.19 -2.10
N LEU A 143 -1.78 9.06 -2.50
CA LEU A 143 -1.80 7.82 -1.71
C LEU A 143 -0.54 6.99 -1.90
N SER A 144 -0.06 6.89 -3.14
CA SER A 144 1.10 6.06 -3.47
C SER A 144 1.90 6.66 -4.61
N ARG A 145 3.22 6.45 -4.58
CA ARG A 145 4.18 6.88 -5.61
C ARG A 145 5.02 5.70 -6.05
N ASN A 146 5.57 5.81 -7.26
CA ASN A 146 6.33 4.74 -7.94
C ASN A 146 5.44 3.52 -8.21
N VAL A 147 4.20 3.78 -8.65
CA VAL A 147 3.26 2.75 -9.06
C VAL A 147 3.33 2.58 -10.58
N SER A 148 3.75 1.41 -11.05
CA SER A 148 3.96 1.11 -12.47
C SER A 148 2.66 0.97 -13.26
N SER A 149 1.60 0.50 -12.62
CA SER A 149 0.27 0.34 -13.21
C SER A 149 -0.80 0.30 -12.12
N PHE A 150 -1.86 1.06 -12.34
CA PHE A 150 -3.07 1.01 -11.52
C PHE A 150 -4.29 1.27 -12.40
N ALA A 151 -5.25 0.36 -12.38
CA ALA A 151 -6.54 0.52 -13.02
C ALA A 151 -7.60 -0.15 -12.16
N VAL A 152 -8.77 0.46 -12.06
CA VAL A 152 -9.92 -0.15 -11.40
C VAL A 152 -11.07 -0.09 -12.39
N ASN A 153 -11.56 -1.25 -12.81
CA ASN A 153 -12.63 -1.38 -13.77
C ASN A 153 -13.88 -1.88 -13.06
N TYR A 154 -15.01 -1.28 -13.43
CA TYR A 154 -16.31 -1.70 -12.95
C TYR A 154 -17.32 -1.54 -14.08
N ASP A 155 -17.95 -2.63 -14.45
CA ASP A 155 -19.02 -2.66 -15.43
C ASP A 155 -20.38 -2.80 -14.71
N GLN A 156 -21.24 -1.80 -14.91
CA GLN A 156 -22.59 -1.76 -14.33
C GLN A 156 -23.53 -2.81 -14.93
N ASP A 157 -23.26 -3.23 -16.17
CA ASP A 157 -24.14 -4.13 -16.91
C ASP A 157 -23.91 -5.58 -16.50
N THR A 158 -22.65 -6.03 -16.44
CA THR A 158 -22.23 -7.34 -15.95
C THR A 158 -22.36 -7.45 -14.44
N GLY A 159 -21.83 -6.49 -13.67
CA GLY A 159 -21.92 -6.39 -12.20
C GLY A 159 -21.55 -7.66 -11.41
N PRO A 160 -21.62 -7.65 -10.07
CA PRO A 160 -21.19 -6.59 -9.17
C PRO A 160 -19.66 -6.59 -8.93
N GLU A 161 -18.89 -7.40 -9.68
CA GLU A 161 -17.45 -7.56 -9.52
C GLU A 161 -16.70 -6.26 -9.90
N VAL A 162 -15.76 -5.85 -9.06
CA VAL A 162 -14.85 -4.73 -9.30
C VAL A 162 -13.46 -5.30 -9.51
N ASP A 163 -12.92 -5.10 -10.70
CA ASP A 163 -11.60 -5.56 -11.09
C ASP A 163 -10.55 -4.48 -10.82
N ILE A 164 -9.46 -4.86 -10.18
CA ILE A 164 -8.36 -3.98 -9.80
C ILE A 164 -7.07 -4.58 -10.37
N THR A 165 -6.43 -3.86 -11.29
CA THR A 165 -5.07 -4.15 -11.72
C THR A 165 -4.11 -3.24 -10.96
N TYR A 166 -3.19 -3.82 -10.20
CA TYR A 166 -2.17 -3.10 -9.46
C TYR A 166 -0.81 -3.78 -9.65
N GLU A 167 0.18 -3.05 -10.17
CA GLU A 167 1.54 -3.57 -10.42
C GLU A 167 1.55 -4.86 -11.27
N GLY A 168 0.67 -4.94 -12.27
CA GLY A 168 0.52 -6.11 -13.14
C GLY A 168 -0.10 -7.35 -12.46
N GLN A 169 -0.70 -7.18 -11.28
CA GLN A 169 -1.49 -8.20 -10.61
C GLN A 169 -2.97 -7.82 -10.61
N ASP A 170 -3.83 -8.77 -10.96
CA ASP A 170 -5.26 -8.59 -11.02
C ASP A 170 -5.93 -9.12 -9.74
N TYR A 171 -6.85 -8.33 -9.22
CA TYR A 171 -7.66 -8.62 -8.04
C TYR A 171 -9.11 -8.35 -8.38
N SER A 172 -10.02 -9.18 -7.87
CA SER A 172 -11.45 -8.95 -7.99
C SER A 172 -12.08 -8.83 -6.60
N ILE A 173 -13.03 -7.90 -6.48
CA ILE A 173 -13.75 -7.63 -5.24
C ILE A 173 -15.23 -7.51 -5.52
N VAL A 174 -16.03 -8.28 -4.78
CA VAL A 174 -17.49 -8.18 -4.78
C VAL A 174 -17.95 -7.33 -3.59
N PRO A 175 -18.69 -6.22 -3.81
CA PRO A 175 -19.30 -5.41 -2.75
C PRO A 175 -20.24 -6.25 -1.87
N LYS A 176 -20.23 -6.04 -0.55
CA LYS A 176 -21.11 -6.78 0.38
C LYS A 176 -22.60 -6.46 0.20
N CYS A 177 -22.89 -5.31 -0.39
CA CYS A 177 -24.24 -4.84 -0.66
C CYS A 177 -24.80 -5.36 -2.00
N ALA A 178 -24.06 -6.19 -2.73
CA ALA A 178 -24.58 -6.88 -3.90
C ALA A 178 -25.76 -7.78 -3.49
N ASP A 179 -26.94 -7.56 -4.09
CA ASP A 179 -28.11 -8.39 -3.85
C ASP A 179 -28.07 -9.68 -4.70
N ASP A 180 -28.94 -10.65 -4.38
CA ASP A 180 -29.00 -11.93 -5.12
C ASP A 180 -29.23 -11.75 -6.63
N LYS A 181 -29.86 -10.63 -7.03
CA LYS A 181 -30.06 -10.26 -8.44
C LYS A 181 -28.80 -9.70 -9.10
N ALA A 182 -27.98 -8.94 -8.38
CA ALA A 182 -26.68 -8.51 -8.87
C ALA A 182 -25.75 -9.72 -8.97
N LEU A 183 -25.81 -10.65 -8.02
CA LEU A 183 -25.02 -11.88 -8.02
C LEU A 183 -25.45 -12.86 -9.13
N SER A 184 -26.74 -12.92 -9.50
CA SER A 184 -27.18 -13.78 -10.61
C SER A 184 -26.61 -13.33 -11.97
N LYS A 185 -26.31 -12.05 -12.15
CA LYS A 185 -25.66 -11.55 -13.37
C LYS A 185 -24.23 -12.09 -13.58
N LEU A 186 -23.52 -12.45 -12.50
CA LEU A 186 -22.22 -13.14 -12.61
C LEU A 186 -22.36 -14.56 -13.15
N GLN A 187 -23.47 -15.24 -12.82
CA GLN A 187 -23.70 -16.62 -13.23
C GLN A 187 -24.13 -16.72 -14.70
N GLU A 188 -24.90 -15.74 -15.20
CA GLU A 188 -25.33 -15.68 -16.60
C GLU A 188 -24.19 -15.37 -17.59
N ASN A 189 -23.12 -14.72 -17.15
CA ASN A 189 -21.95 -14.38 -18.00
C ASN A 189 -20.82 -15.44 -17.93
N ALA A 190 -21.00 -16.51 -17.16
CA ALA A 190 -20.03 -17.60 -17.01
C ALA A 190 -20.32 -18.84 -17.89
N GLU A 191 -21.39 -18.79 -18.70
CA GLU A 191 -21.72 -19.74 -19.79
C GLU A 191 -21.30 -19.19 -21.16
#